data_AF-A0A5E4I400-F1
#
_entry.id   AF-A0A5E4I400-F1
#
_cell.length_a   1.000
_cell.length_b   1.000
_cell.length_c   1.000
_cell.angle_alpha   90.00
_cell.angle_beta   90.00
_cell.angle_gamma   90.00
#
_symmetry.space_group_name_H-M   'P 1'
#
loop_
_entity.id
_entity.type
_entity.pdbx_description
1 polymer ?
#
loop_
_entity_poly.entity_id
_entity_poly.type
_entity_poly.pdbx_seq_one_letter_code
_entity_poly.pdbx_strand_id
1 'polypeptide(L)'
;MIGILFIGASFLPNITGKIQGEVSTSYNYTIQTIDPKQDPVRYYIDWSDNTNINAGLNASGEEIILSNTWWDSKGMYIIRVKAIDAYDAESDWATLEVKMPYSYSKPIPPFLKELFQGFLNAFPLLRHIFEYLKIFIYSLSFFIFNSHRTHDLKPSQYF
;
A
#
# COMPACT_ATOMS: atom_id res chain seq x y z
N MET A 1 -17.17 20.20 -44.59
CA MET A 1 -18.20 19.18 -44.34
C MET A 1 -17.97 18.66 -42.93
N ILE A 2 -18.92 18.94 -42.02
CA ILE A 2 -19.15 18.35 -40.68
C ILE A 2 -18.07 18.73 -39.63
N GLY A 3 -18.33 19.58 -38.63
CA GLY A 3 -19.33 19.45 -37.54
C GLY A 3 -18.63 18.75 -36.37
N ILE A 4 -18.46 19.30 -35.17
CA ILE A 4 -19.50 19.70 -34.22
C ILE A 4 -18.90 20.76 -33.26
N LEU A 5 -19.52 21.94 -33.21
CA LEU A 5 -19.38 22.85 -32.07
C LEU A 5 -20.37 22.32 -31.03
N PHE A 6 -19.90 21.73 -29.93
CA PHE A 6 -20.76 21.32 -28.82
C PHE A 6 -21.28 22.58 -28.12
N ILE A 7 -22.34 23.17 -28.66
CA ILE A 7 -23.12 24.22 -27.99
C ILE A 7 -24.15 23.52 -27.10
N GLY A 8 -23.69 23.16 -25.92
CA GLY A 8 -24.47 22.71 -24.79
C GLY A 8 -23.47 22.66 -23.66
N ALA A 9 -23.23 23.81 -23.03
CA ALA A 9 -22.14 23.96 -22.05
C ALA A 9 -22.24 22.84 -21.01
N SER A 10 -21.26 21.94 -21.03
CA SER A 10 -21.18 20.84 -20.07
C SER A 10 -20.73 21.44 -18.74
N PHE A 11 -21.50 21.24 -17.67
CA PHE A 11 -21.14 21.61 -16.30
C PHE A 11 -20.19 20.56 -15.70
N LEU A 12 -19.15 20.21 -16.46
CA LEU A 12 -18.16 19.23 -16.04
C LEU A 12 -17.32 19.81 -14.88
N PRO A 13 -17.13 19.06 -13.78
CA PRO A 13 -16.29 19.53 -12.69
C PRO A 13 -14.83 19.70 -13.06
N ASN A 14 -14.24 20.78 -12.58
CA ASN A 14 -12.80 20.96 -12.54
C ASN A 14 -12.29 20.47 -11.17
N ILE A 15 -11.26 19.63 -11.17
CA ILE A 15 -10.65 19.08 -9.96
C ILE A 15 -9.17 19.47 -9.96
N THR A 16 -8.72 20.15 -8.91
CA THR A 16 -7.31 20.54 -8.77
C THR A 16 -6.80 20.15 -7.38
N GLY A 17 -5.51 19.81 -7.30
CA GLY A 17 -4.91 19.35 -6.07
C GLY A 17 -3.57 18.66 -6.31
N LYS A 18 -3.02 18.05 -5.27
CA LYS A 18 -1.72 17.39 -5.34
C LYS A 18 -1.85 16.03 -6.03
N ILE A 19 -1.13 15.82 -7.13
CA ILE A 19 -1.16 14.55 -7.89
C ILE A 19 -0.13 13.52 -7.44
N GLN A 20 0.76 13.88 -6.50
CA GLN A 20 1.79 13.00 -5.96
C GLN A 20 1.95 13.24 -4.45
N GLY A 21 1.97 12.18 -3.65
CA GLY A 21 2.04 12.31 -2.21
C GLY A 21 2.62 11.09 -1.51
N GLU A 22 2.43 11.04 -0.19
CA GLU A 22 2.75 9.89 0.65
C GLU A 22 1.46 9.33 1.23
N VAL A 23 1.42 8.01 1.40
CA VAL A 23 0.34 7.36 2.15
C VAL A 23 0.28 7.90 3.59
N SER A 24 -0.90 7.81 4.23
CA SER A 24 -1.18 8.32 5.57
C SER A 24 -1.02 9.85 5.74
N THR A 25 -1.01 10.60 4.64
CA THR A 25 -1.02 12.07 4.64
C THR A 25 -2.33 12.59 4.06
N SER A 26 -2.93 13.60 4.70
CA SER A 26 -4.14 14.26 4.20
C SER A 26 -3.79 15.30 3.13
N TYR A 27 -4.53 15.27 2.02
CA TYR A 27 -4.39 16.22 0.91
C TYR A 27 -5.72 16.88 0.59
N ASN A 28 -5.66 18.18 0.34
CA ASN A 28 -6.81 18.99 -0.08
C ASN A 28 -6.95 18.97 -1.61
N TYR A 29 -8.20 18.89 -2.07
CA TYR A 29 -8.59 18.99 -3.46
C TYR A 29 -9.68 20.04 -3.59
N THR A 30 -9.48 20.95 -4.54
CA THR A 30 -10.43 21.99 -4.90
C THR A 30 -11.28 21.51 -6.06
N ILE A 31 -12.60 21.61 -5.90
CA ILE A 31 -13.59 21.25 -6.91
C ILE A 31 -14.41 22.49 -7.23
N GLN A 32 -14.65 22.73 -8.52
CA GLN A 32 -15.48 23.83 -9.00
C GLN A 32 -16.26 23.40 -10.23
N THR A 33 -17.48 23.90 -10.39
CA THR A 33 -18.31 23.70 -11.57
C THR A 33 -19.17 24.92 -11.79
N ILE A 34 -19.29 25.36 -13.04
CA ILE A 34 -20.23 26.41 -13.44
C ILE A 34 -21.36 25.74 -14.21
N ASP A 35 -22.55 25.72 -13.61
CA ASP A 35 -23.77 25.35 -14.31
C ASP A 35 -24.17 26.46 -15.33
N PRO A 36 -24.47 26.12 -16.60
CA PRO A 36 -24.84 27.08 -17.63
C PRO A 36 -26.11 27.89 -17.33
N LYS A 37 -27.03 27.32 -16.56
CA LYS A 37 -28.26 27.99 -16.11
C LYS A 37 -28.05 28.73 -14.79
N GLN A 38 -26.86 28.66 -14.22
CA GLN A 38 -26.50 29.20 -12.91
C GLN A 38 -27.28 28.54 -11.77
N ASP A 39 -27.74 27.30 -11.98
CA ASP A 39 -28.40 26.53 -10.93
C ASP A 39 -27.38 26.06 -9.88
N PRO A 40 -27.75 25.98 -8.59
CA PRO A 40 -26.89 25.39 -7.56
C PRO A 40 -26.55 23.93 -7.87
N VAL A 41 -25.34 23.51 -7.51
CA VAL A 41 -24.82 22.16 -7.78
C VAL A 41 -24.33 21.48 -6.52
N ARG A 42 -24.59 20.17 -6.42
CA ARG A 42 -24.00 19.27 -5.42
C ARG A 42 -22.98 18.36 -6.09
N TYR A 43 -22.04 17.82 -5.32
CA TYR A 43 -20.96 17.00 -5.87
C TYR A 43 -20.99 15.59 -5.31
N TYR A 44 -20.78 14.60 -6.18
CA TYR A 44 -20.49 13.23 -5.76
C TYR A 44 -19.04 12.90 -6.11
N ILE A 45 -18.27 12.51 -5.10
CA ILE A 45 -16.83 12.26 -5.18
C ILE A 45 -16.56 10.79 -4.84
N ASP A 46 -15.76 10.13 -5.65
CA ASP A 46 -15.18 8.82 -5.39
C ASP A 46 -13.65 8.95 -5.34
N TRP A 47 -13.05 8.54 -4.22
CA TRP A 47 -11.62 8.64 -3.98
C TRP A 47 -10.82 7.41 -4.45
N SER A 48 -11.48 6.43 -5.05
CA SER A 48 -10.88 5.19 -5.56
C SER A 48 -10.24 4.30 -4.47
N ASP A 49 -10.64 4.48 -3.22
CA ASP A 49 -10.21 3.71 -2.04
C ASP A 49 -11.40 3.09 -1.28
N ASN A 50 -12.54 2.94 -1.97
CA ASN A 50 -13.85 2.58 -1.43
C ASN A 50 -14.51 3.64 -0.55
N THR A 51 -13.94 4.85 -0.47
CA THR A 51 -14.61 5.99 0.15
C THR A 51 -15.24 6.90 -0.90
N ASN A 52 -16.40 7.43 -0.58
CA ASN A 52 -17.11 8.40 -1.39
C ASN A 52 -17.76 9.47 -0.50
N ILE A 53 -18.00 10.64 -1.09
CA ILE A 53 -18.60 11.79 -0.41
C ILE A 53 -19.67 12.37 -1.31
N ASN A 54 -20.82 12.69 -0.72
CA ASN A 54 -21.81 13.57 -1.33
C ASN A 54 -21.71 14.93 -0.64
N ALA A 55 -21.09 15.90 -1.32
CA ALA A 55 -21.02 17.27 -0.83
C ALA A 55 -22.37 17.95 -1.08
N GLY A 56 -22.81 18.79 -0.14
CA GLY A 56 -24.09 19.49 -0.22
C GLY A 56 -24.23 20.40 -1.44
N LEU A 57 -25.39 21.05 -1.57
CA LEU A 57 -25.63 22.08 -2.59
C LEU A 57 -24.74 23.30 -2.34
N ASN A 58 -24.06 23.74 -3.38
CA ASN A 58 -23.23 24.95 -3.42
C ASN A 58 -23.67 25.83 -4.58
N ALA A 59 -23.32 27.11 -4.55
CA ALA A 59 -23.62 28.00 -5.66
C ALA A 59 -22.86 27.58 -6.93
N SER A 60 -23.43 27.82 -8.10
CA SER A 60 -22.71 27.66 -9.37
C SER A 60 -21.45 28.52 -9.36
N GLY A 61 -20.31 27.91 -9.72
CA GLY A 61 -19.00 28.54 -9.70
C GLY A 61 -18.32 28.62 -8.32
N GLU A 62 -18.97 28.14 -7.25
CA GLU A 62 -18.36 28.09 -5.93
C GLU A 62 -17.26 27.02 -5.87
N GLU A 63 -16.10 27.40 -5.35
CA GLU A 63 -15.02 26.46 -5.06
C GLU A 63 -15.27 25.78 -3.72
N ILE A 64 -15.25 24.45 -3.73
CA ILE A 64 -15.28 23.65 -2.50
C ILE A 64 -13.93 22.97 -2.31
N ILE A 65 -13.53 22.80 -1.04
CA ILE A 65 -12.30 22.11 -0.67
C ILE A 65 -12.67 20.87 0.14
N LEU A 66 -12.29 19.70 -0.38
CA LEU A 66 -12.41 18.43 0.32
C LEU A 66 -11.04 17.82 0.54
N SER A 67 -10.88 17.08 1.64
CA SER A 67 -9.63 16.38 1.92
C SER A 67 -9.83 14.87 1.93
N ASN A 68 -8.79 14.14 1.50
CA ASN A 68 -8.74 12.70 1.64
C ASN A 68 -7.36 12.24 2.13
N THR A 69 -7.33 11.10 2.83
CA THR A 69 -6.11 10.42 3.27
C THR A 69 -6.14 8.97 2.81
N TRP A 70 -5.14 8.57 2.01
CA TRP A 70 -4.98 7.18 1.57
C TRP A 70 -4.11 6.42 2.57
N TRP A 71 -4.70 5.47 3.30
CA TRP A 71 -4.03 4.79 4.42
C TRP A 71 -3.17 3.59 4.01
N ASP A 72 -3.69 2.70 3.17
CA ASP A 72 -3.18 1.32 3.13
C ASP A 72 -2.57 0.88 1.79
N SER A 73 -2.99 1.44 0.65
CA SER A 73 -2.52 0.97 -0.67
C SER A 73 -1.48 1.93 -1.26
N LYS A 74 -0.29 1.40 -1.57
CA LYS A 74 0.57 2.09 -2.54
C LYS A 74 -0.10 1.99 -3.91
N GLY A 75 -0.12 3.06 -4.68
CA GLY A 75 -0.67 2.95 -6.02
C GLY A 75 -1.06 4.25 -6.68
N MET A 76 -1.70 4.06 -7.82
CA MET A 76 -2.40 5.09 -8.56
C MET A 76 -3.87 5.05 -8.15
N TYR A 77 -4.42 6.21 -7.81
CA TYR A 77 -5.83 6.41 -7.50
C TYR A 77 -6.42 7.35 -8.54
N ILE A 78 -7.65 7.07 -8.96
CA ILE A 78 -8.37 7.92 -9.90
C ILE A 78 -9.51 8.56 -9.12
N ILE A 79 -9.32 9.81 -8.70
CA ILE A 79 -10.40 10.59 -8.10
C ILE A 79 -11.43 10.83 -9.19
N ARG A 80 -12.70 10.55 -8.92
CA ARG A 80 -13.82 10.81 -9.84
C ARG A 80 -14.79 11.77 -9.19
N VAL A 81 -15.19 12.81 -9.91
CA VAL A 81 -16.19 13.78 -9.44
C VAL A 81 -17.25 13.98 -10.50
N LYS A 82 -18.51 13.98 -10.11
CA LYS A 82 -19.62 14.48 -10.93
C LYS A 82 -20.40 15.56 -10.19
N ALA A 83 -20.88 16.54 -10.92
CA ALA A 83 -21.80 17.56 -10.44
C ALA A 83 -23.25 17.13 -10.71
N ILE A 84 -24.16 17.52 -9.84
CA ILE A 84 -25.59 17.25 -9.95
C ILE A 84 -26.31 18.57 -9.66
N ASP A 85 -27.12 19.04 -10.60
CA ASP A 85 -27.86 20.29 -10.44
C ASP A 85 -29.04 20.16 -9.45
N ALA A 86 -29.70 21.27 -9.15
CA ALA A 86 -30.86 21.30 -8.26
C ALA A 86 -32.09 20.54 -8.79
N TYR A 87 -32.07 20.10 -10.05
CA TYR A 87 -33.12 19.32 -10.72
C TYR A 87 -32.71 17.85 -10.94
N ASP A 88 -31.63 17.40 -10.26
CA ASP A 88 -31.06 16.05 -10.35
C ASP A 88 -30.49 15.67 -11.73
N ALA A 89 -30.18 16.65 -12.59
CA ALA A 89 -29.40 16.39 -13.80
C ALA A 89 -27.92 16.20 -13.44
N GLU A 90 -27.34 15.09 -13.90
CA GLU A 90 -25.95 14.74 -13.61
C GLU A 90 -25.01 15.15 -14.75
N SER A 91 -23.80 15.56 -14.40
CA SER A 91 -22.70 15.74 -15.36
C SER A 91 -22.04 14.40 -15.71
N ASP A 92 -21.21 14.41 -16.75
CA ASP A 92 -20.18 13.39 -16.92
C ASP A 92 -19.18 13.41 -15.75
N TRP A 93 -18.43 12.32 -15.59
CA TRP A 93 -17.38 12.22 -14.59
C TRP A 93 -16.12 12.98 -15.02
N ALA A 94 -15.68 13.91 -14.18
CA ALA A 94 -14.33 14.44 -14.20
C ALA A 94 -13.39 13.52 -13.41
N THR A 95 -12.13 13.42 -13.86
CA THR A 95 -11.15 12.51 -13.23
C THR A 95 -9.81 13.19 -12.96
N LEU A 96 -9.19 12.88 -11.82
CA LEU A 96 -7.83 13.29 -11.48
C LEU A 96 -7.02 12.09 -11.02
N GLU A 97 -5.92 11.80 -11.72
CA GLU A 97 -5.00 10.71 -11.37
C GLU A 97 -4.00 11.17 -10.31
N VAL A 98 -3.90 10.41 -9.21
CA VAL A 98 -3.05 10.72 -8.06
C VAL A 98 -2.20 9.52 -7.68
N LYS A 99 -0.92 9.76 -7.44
CA LYS A 99 0.08 8.73 -7.13
C LYS A 99 0.53 8.80 -5.68
N MET A 100 0.31 7.73 -4.91
CA MET A 100 0.74 7.61 -3.52
C MET A 100 1.73 6.45 -3.33
N PRO A 101 3.04 6.66 -3.56
CA PRO A 101 4.06 5.69 -3.18
C PRO A 101 4.18 5.57 -1.65
N TYR A 102 4.70 4.43 -1.20
CA TYR A 102 5.10 4.26 0.19
C TYR A 102 6.36 5.08 0.48
N SER A 103 6.33 5.90 1.52
CA SER A 103 7.51 6.61 2.02
C SER A 103 8.09 5.86 3.22
N TYR A 104 9.28 5.29 3.07
CA TYR A 104 9.98 4.58 4.14
C TYR A 104 10.69 5.62 5.04
N SER A 105 9.92 6.35 5.85
CA SER A 105 10.46 7.40 6.74
C SER A 105 10.40 7.05 8.23
N LYS A 106 9.96 5.84 8.60
CA LYS A 106 9.97 5.42 10.01
C LYS A 106 11.40 5.05 10.44
N PRO A 107 11.98 5.71 11.46
CA PRO A 107 13.28 5.32 12.00
C PRO A 107 13.19 3.89 12.52
N ILE A 108 14.21 3.07 12.21
CA ILE A 108 14.34 1.72 12.76
C ILE A 108 14.28 1.85 14.29
N PRO A 109 13.30 1.18 14.96
CA PRO A 109 13.22 1.20 16.41
C PRO A 109 14.60 0.91 17.05
N PRO A 110 15.04 1.70 18.04
CA PRO A 110 16.36 1.52 18.65
C PRO A 110 16.62 0.09 19.13
N PHE A 111 15.58 -0.62 19.60
CA PHE A 111 15.69 -2.01 20.02
C PHE A 111 16.16 -2.95 18.90
N LEU A 112 15.79 -2.69 17.64
CA LEU A 112 16.24 -3.52 16.51
C LEU A 112 17.74 -3.33 16.30
N LYS A 113 18.26 -2.11 16.45
CA LYS A 113 19.70 -1.85 16.37
C LYS A 113 20.46 -2.62 17.44
N GLU A 114 19.99 -2.59 18.68
CA GLU A 114 20.56 -3.35 19.79
C GLU A 114 20.45 -4.87 19.55
N LEU A 115 19.31 -5.34 19.04
CA LEU A 115 19.09 -6.74 18.69
C LEU A 115 20.05 -7.22 17.60
N PHE A 116 20.23 -6.44 16.53
CA PHE A 116 21.14 -6.75 15.42
C PHE A 116 22.60 -6.75 15.88
N GLN A 117 23.01 -5.81 16.74
CA GLN A 117 24.36 -5.79 17.29
C GLN A 117 24.61 -7.01 18.20
N GLY A 118 23.66 -7.35 19.06
CA GLY A 118 23.73 -8.57 19.88
C GLY A 118 23.83 -9.84 19.04
N PHE A 119 23.04 -9.94 17.97
CA PHE A 119 23.06 -11.07 17.04
C PHE A 119 24.42 -11.20 16.31
N LEU A 120 24.97 -10.09 15.81
CA LEU A 120 26.28 -10.08 15.14
C LEU A 120 27.42 -10.43 16.11
N ASN A 121 27.36 -9.96 17.35
CA ASN A 121 28.35 -10.27 18.38
C ASN A 121 28.25 -11.71 18.90
N ALA A 122 27.07 -12.35 18.78
CA ALA A 122 26.88 -13.76 19.09
C ALA A 122 27.33 -14.68 17.94
N PHE A 123 27.54 -14.16 16.72
CA PHE A 123 27.92 -14.94 15.55
C PHE A 123 29.22 -15.78 15.74
N PRO A 124 30.28 -15.29 16.41
CA PRO A 124 31.44 -16.11 16.74
C PRO A 124 31.11 -17.28 17.67
N LEU A 125 30.28 -17.08 18.70
CA LEU A 125 29.86 -18.16 19.60
C LEU A 125 28.97 -19.17 18.88
N LEU A 126 28.06 -18.68 18.05
CA LEU A 126 27.18 -19.51 17.23
C LEU A 126 28.00 -20.37 16.24
N ARG A 127 29.09 -19.83 15.68
CA ARG A 127 30.04 -20.59 14.86
C ARG A 127 30.66 -21.74 15.64
N HIS A 128 31.10 -21.51 16.88
CA HIS A 128 31.67 -22.58 17.70
C HIS A 128 30.61 -23.63 18.06
N ILE A 129 29.39 -23.22 18.41
CA ILE A 129 28.28 -24.13 18.70
C ILE A 129 27.94 -25.01 17.48
N PHE A 130 27.89 -24.42 16.27
CA PHE A 130 27.69 -25.19 15.04
C PHE A 130 28.82 -26.18 14.74
N GLU A 131 30.08 -25.81 15.01
CA GLU A 131 31.21 -26.73 14.86
C GLU A 131 31.15 -27.89 15.87
N TYR A 132 30.81 -27.63 17.14
CA TYR A 132 30.62 -28.69 18.14
C TYR A 132 29.45 -29.62 17.79
N LEU A 133 28.34 -29.06 17.31
CA LEU A 133 27.18 -29.85 16.88
C LEU A 133 27.52 -30.76 15.70
N LYS A 134 28.29 -30.29 14.72
CA LYS A 134 28.79 -31.13 13.62
C LYS A 134 29.62 -32.29 14.14
N ILE A 135 30.61 -32.01 15.01
CA ILE A 135 31.49 -33.04 15.58
C ILE A 135 30.68 -34.08 16.37
N PHE A 136 29.72 -33.63 17.19
CA PHE A 136 28.85 -34.50 17.96
C PHE A 136 27.96 -35.40 17.08
N ILE A 137 27.40 -34.86 15.99
CA ILE A 137 26.62 -35.64 15.04
C ILE A 137 27.49 -36.69 14.33
N TYR A 138 28.73 -36.36 13.96
CA TYR A 138 29.66 -37.32 13.36
C TYR A 138 30.06 -38.42 14.34
N SER A 139 30.36 -38.08 15.60
CA SER A 139 30.76 -39.07 16.61
C SER A 139 29.59 -39.97 17.00
N LEU A 140 28.38 -39.44 17.11
CA LEU A 140 27.16 -40.20 17.37
C LEU A 140 26.85 -41.16 16.20
N SER A 141 26.96 -40.68 14.96
CA SER A 141 26.76 -41.50 13.75
C SER A 141 27.77 -42.65 13.68
N PHE A 142 29.05 -42.38 14.00
CA PHE A 142 30.10 -43.39 14.05
C PHE A 142 29.86 -44.44 15.15
N PHE A 143 29.43 -44.00 16.34
CA PHE A 143 29.12 -44.90 17.46
C PHE A 143 27.94 -45.82 17.13
N ILE A 144 26.84 -45.28 16.59
CA ILE A 144 25.67 -46.07 16.16
C ILE A 144 26.06 -47.09 15.08
N PHE A 145 26.87 -46.67 14.09
CA PHE A 145 27.35 -47.55 13.03
C PHE A 145 28.22 -48.71 13.54
N ASN A 146 29.08 -48.47 14.53
CA ASN A 146 29.92 -49.53 15.11
C ASN A 146 29.17 -50.45 16.08
N SER A 147 28.17 -49.93 16.80
CA SER A 147 27.30 -50.71 17.68
C SER A 147 26.54 -51.81 16.92
N HIS A 148 26.11 -51.55 15.68
CA HIS A 148 25.48 -52.58 14.85
C HIS A 148 26.47 -53.65 14.35
N ARG A 149 27.76 -53.32 14.17
CA ARG A 149 28.76 -54.28 13.66
C ARG A 149 29.20 -55.32 14.69
N THR A 150 29.10 -55.03 15.99
CA THR A 150 29.55 -55.94 17.05
C THR A 150 28.60 -57.12 17.31
N HIS A 151 27.38 -57.08 16.76
CA HIS A 151 26.40 -58.17 16.88
C HIS A 151 26.53 -59.25 15.79
N ASP A 152 27.26 -58.97 14.69
CA ASP A 152 27.41 -59.91 13.57
C ASP A 152 28.69 -60.75 13.62
N LEU A 153 29.58 -60.51 14.60
CA LEU A 153 30.79 -61.31 14.77
C LEU A 153 30.49 -62.59 15.56
N LYS A 154 30.10 -63.66 14.85
CA LYS A 154 30.06 -65.02 15.41
C LYS A 154 31.49 -65.43 15.81
N PRO A 155 31.71 -65.96 17.03
CA PRO A 155 33.04 -66.40 17.44
C PRO A 155 33.51 -67.55 16.54
N SER A 156 34.70 -67.38 15.94
CA SER A 156 35.35 -68.41 15.16
C SER A 156 35.67 -69.60 16.05
N GLN A 157 35.11 -70.76 15.73
CA GLN A 157 35.51 -72.03 16.33
C GLN A 157 36.94 -72.34 15.88
N TYR A 158 37.89 -72.26 16.80
CA TYR A 158 39.21 -72.86 16.65
C TYR A 158 39.37 -73.93 17.73
N PHE A 159 39.36 -75.18 17.23
CA PHE A 159 39.72 -76.48 17.82
C PHE A 159 39.17 -76.86 19.20
#